data_AF-A0A842R5M8-F1
#
_entry.id   AF-A0A842R5M8-F1
#
_cell.length_a   1.000
_cell.length_b   1.000
_cell.length_c   1.000
_cell.angle_alpha   90.00
_cell.angle_beta   90.00
_cell.angle_gamma   90.00
#
_symmetry.space_group_name_H-M   'P 1'
#
loop_
_entity.id
_entity.type
_entity.pdbx_description
1 polymer ?
#
loop_
_entity_poly.entity_id
_entity_poly.type
_entity_poly.pdbx_seq_one_letter_code
_entity_poly.pdbx_strand_id
1 'polypeptide(L)'
;MKVNNPDGKCKHSKFLTTCPVCNKKIFLHHILEFQGSLLDSGQYPVPLTMLHGLKPNRHALTLYLDKNFCVRGQTVSELVKVTRK
;
A
#
# COMPACT_ATOMS: atom_id res chain seq x y z
N MET A 1 16.14 15.74 -11.00
CA MET A 1 16.10 15.73 -9.52
C MET A 1 16.50 14.34 -9.03
N LYS A 2 17.74 14.18 -8.54
CA LYS A 2 18.24 12.93 -7.94
C LYS A 2 18.10 13.04 -6.43
N VAL A 3 17.24 12.22 -5.82
CA VAL A 3 17.15 12.14 -4.35
C VAL A 3 18.11 11.05 -3.89
N ASN A 4 19.38 11.41 -3.73
CA ASN A 4 20.34 10.59 -3.00
C ASN A 4 20.01 10.68 -1.51
N ASN A 5 19.81 9.54 -0.85
CA ASN A 5 19.71 9.49 0.60
C ASN A 5 20.84 8.59 1.11
N PRO A 6 21.91 9.15 1.68
CA PRO A 6 23.12 8.41 2.08
C PRO A 6 23.02 7.73 3.45
N ASP A 7 21.88 7.78 4.14
CA ASP A 7 21.73 7.25 5.50
C ASP A 7 20.90 5.97 5.50
N GLY A 8 21.53 4.85 5.85
CA GLY A 8 20.97 3.49 5.92
C GLY A 8 19.95 3.27 7.04
N LYS A 9 19.06 4.23 7.30
CA LYS A 9 17.91 4.08 8.19
C LYS A 9 16.66 3.92 7.33
N CYS A 10 16.03 2.75 7.40
CA CYS A 10 14.85 2.40 6.61
C CYS A 10 13.78 3.50 6.70
N LYS A 11 13.48 4.09 5.55
CA LYS A 11 12.52 5.17 5.31
C LYS A 11 11.08 4.72 5.61
N HIS A 12 10.70 4.61 6.88
CA HIS A 12 9.30 4.36 7.27
C HIS A 12 8.33 5.44 6.71
N SER A 13 8.84 6.64 6.38
CA SER A 13 8.07 7.73 5.78
C SER A 13 8.11 7.77 4.24
N LYS A 14 8.51 6.70 3.54
CA LYS A 14 8.50 6.70 2.06
C LYS A 14 7.06 6.83 1.54
N PHE A 15 6.79 7.91 0.80
CA PHE A 15 5.54 8.05 0.05
C PHE A 15 5.48 7.00 -1.05
N LEU A 16 4.36 6.27 -1.11
CA LEU A 16 4.15 5.21 -2.09
C LEU A 16 3.22 5.67 -3.20
N THR A 17 2.01 6.09 -2.84
CA THR A 17 0.99 6.53 -3.79
C THR A 17 -0.10 7.34 -3.08
N THR A 18 -0.98 7.93 -3.86
CA THR A 18 -2.23 8.51 -3.37
C THR A 18 -3.37 7.55 -3.72
N CYS A 19 -4.21 7.22 -2.74
CA CYS A 19 -5.39 6.42 -2.98
C CYS A 19 -6.33 7.15 -3.99
N PRO A 20 -6.71 6.52 -5.11
CA PRO A 20 -7.52 7.18 -6.14
C PRO A 20 -8.98 7.39 -5.75
N VAL A 21 -9.47 6.74 -4.68
CA VAL A 21 -10.87 6.86 -4.23
C VAL A 21 -11.04 7.95 -3.18
N CYS A 22 -10.18 8.00 -2.16
CA CYS A 22 -10.34 8.97 -1.07
C CYS A 22 -9.21 10.00 -0.99
N ASN A 23 -8.31 10.04 -1.98
CA ASN A 23 -7.23 11.03 -2.12
C ASN A 23 -6.27 11.13 -0.92
N LYS A 24 -6.22 10.11 -0.04
CA LYS A 24 -5.27 10.09 1.07
C LYS A 24 -3.93 9.55 0.61
N LYS A 25 -2.86 10.13 1.15
CA LYS A 25 -1.48 9.71 0.91
C LYS A 25 -1.19 8.39 1.64
N ILE A 26 -0.60 7.44 0.92
CA ILE A 26 -0.18 6.14 1.45
C ILE A 26 1.33 6.14 1.57
N PHE A 27 1.81 5.78 2.77
CA PHE A 27 3.22 5.69 3.09
C PHE A 27 3.59 4.24 3.42
N LEU A 28 4.86 3.92 3.29
CA LEU A 28 5.37 2.56 3.49
C LEU A 28 5.07 2.01 4.89
N HIS A 29 5.19 2.82 5.95
CA HIS A 29 4.89 2.37 7.31
C HIS A 29 3.44 1.89 7.49
N HIS A 30 2.46 2.49 6.82
CA HIS A 30 1.05 2.06 6.90
C HIS A 30 0.83 0.61 6.43
N ILE A 31 1.79 0.03 5.71
CA ILE A 31 1.68 -1.31 5.13
C ILE A 31 2.61 -2.30 5.86
N LEU A 32 3.80 -1.84 6.25
CA LEU A 32 4.76 -2.66 7.00
C LEU A 32 4.19 -3.15 8.34
N GLU A 33 3.34 -2.36 9.00
CA GLU A 33 2.67 -2.75 10.24
C GLU A 33 1.74 -3.97 10.09
N PHE A 34 1.25 -4.25 8.87
CA PHE A 34 0.27 -5.30 8.63
C PHE A 34 0.83 -6.53 7.92
N GLN A 35 1.90 -6.36 7.12
CA GLN A 35 2.36 -7.40 6.18
C GLN A 35 3.88 -7.53 6.07
N GLY A 36 4.62 -7.12 7.11
CA GLY A 36 6.10 -7.16 7.12
C GLY A 36 6.71 -8.51 6.72
N SER A 37 6.08 -9.63 7.09
CA SER A 37 6.57 -10.98 6.78
C SER A 37 6.43 -11.40 5.30
N LEU A 38 5.56 -10.76 4.52
CA LEU A 38 5.37 -11.09 3.10
C LEU A 38 6.50 -10.56 2.22
N LEU A 39 7.25 -9.56 2.69
CA LEU A 39 8.34 -8.92 1.96
C LEU A 39 9.61 -9.76 1.89
N ASP A 40 9.77 -10.71 2.82
CA ASP A 40 10.93 -11.61 2.88
C ASP A 40 10.82 -12.81 1.91
N SER A 41 9.67 -12.99 1.25
CA SER A 41 9.42 -14.12 0.34
C SER A 41 10.23 -14.08 -0.96
N GLY A 42 10.88 -12.95 -1.29
CA GLY A 42 11.68 -12.78 -2.50
C GLY A 42 10.89 -12.77 -3.82
N GLN A 43 9.57 -12.98 -3.77
CA GLN A 43 8.70 -12.96 -4.95
C GLN A 43 8.10 -11.56 -5.15
N TYR A 44 8.52 -10.88 -6.22
CA TYR A 44 8.07 -9.54 -6.58
C TYR A 44 7.36 -9.54 -7.94
N PRO A 45 6.37 -8.65 -8.15
CA PRO A 45 5.89 -7.66 -7.18
C PRO A 45 4.99 -8.29 -6.09
N VAL A 46 5.18 -7.85 -4.84
CA VAL A 46 4.39 -8.32 -3.70
C VAL A 46 3.07 -7.53 -3.66
N PRO A 47 1.91 -8.22 -3.69
CA PRO A 47 0.62 -7.58 -3.49
C PRO A 47 0.38 -7.31 -2.01
N LEU A 48 0.11 -6.06 -1.65
CA LEU A 48 -0.20 -5.63 -0.29
C LEU A 48 -1.57 -4.96 -0.27
N THR A 49 -2.56 -5.61 0.35
CA THR A 49 -3.94 -5.12 0.42
C THR A 49 -4.24 -4.50 1.78
N MET A 50 -4.80 -3.30 1.78
CA MET A 50 -5.26 -2.60 2.97
C MET A 50 -6.70 -2.11 2.82
N LEU A 51 -7.44 -2.10 3.93
CA LEU A 51 -8.76 -1.48 3.98
C LEU A 51 -8.64 0.02 4.22
N HIS A 52 -9.37 0.80 3.44
CA HIS A 52 -9.24 2.24 3.42
C HIS A 52 -10.60 2.93 3.27
N GLY A 53 -10.67 4.21 3.66
CA GLY A 53 -11.91 4.99 3.67
C GLY A 53 -12.67 5.00 5.01
N LEU A 54 -13.68 5.87 5.09
CA LEU A 54 -14.58 5.99 6.24
C LEU A 54 -15.84 5.14 6.01
N LYS A 55 -16.46 4.61 7.07
CA LYS A 55 -17.77 3.94 6.94
C LYS A 55 -18.81 4.95 6.40
N PRO A 56 -19.71 4.57 5.48
CA PRO A 56 -19.91 3.24 4.90
C PRO A 56 -19.05 2.94 3.65
N ASN A 57 -18.31 3.91 3.12
CA ASN A 57 -17.57 3.82 1.86
C ASN A 57 -16.12 3.33 2.08
N ARG A 58 -16.00 2.13 2.66
CA ARG A 58 -14.71 1.45 2.74
C ARG A 58 -14.41 0.72 1.43
N HIS A 59 -13.16 0.76 1.00
CA HIS A 59 -12.66 0.01 -0.17
C HIS A 59 -11.35 -0.68 0.20
N ALA A 60 -11.04 -1.76 -0.51
CA ALA A 60 -9.74 -2.41 -0.42
C ALA A 60 -8.82 -1.79 -1.48
N LEU A 61 -7.64 -1.33 -1.05
CA LEU A 61 -6.59 -0.86 -1.94
C LEU A 61 -5.47 -1.91 -1.91
N THR A 62 -5.13 -2.46 -3.08
CA THR A 62 -4.00 -3.36 -3.25
C THR A 62 -2.89 -2.64 -3.99
N LEU A 63 -1.69 -2.63 -3.42
CA LEU A 63 -0.48 -2.09 -4.03
C LEU A 63 0.47 -3.21 -4.39
N TYR A 64 1.04 -3.15 -5.59
CA TYR A 64 2.03 -4.10 -6.06
C TYR A 64 3.41 -3.47 -5.93
N LEU A 65 4.16 -3.86 -4.90
CA LEU A 65 5.49 -3.30 -4.63
C LEU A 65 6.58 -4.15 -5.28
N ASP A 66 7.60 -3.51 -5.85
CA ASP A 66 8.84 -4.20 -6.25
C ASP A 66 9.86 -4.27 -5.10
N LYS A 67 11.02 -4.89 -5.38
CA LYS A 67 12.14 -5.05 -4.43
C LYS A 67 12.72 -3.74 -3.90
N ASN A 68 12.41 -2.61 -4.51
CA ASN A 68 12.83 -1.27 -4.08
C ASN A 68 11.71 -0.53 -3.34
N PHE A 69 10.63 -1.23 -2.99
CA PHE A 69 9.40 -0.65 -2.44
C PHE A 69 8.79 0.42 -3.35
N CYS A 70 8.94 0.27 -4.66
CA CYS A 70 8.29 1.15 -5.63
C CYS A 70 6.96 0.54 -6.06
N VAL A 71 5.90 1.35 -6.11
CA VAL A 71 4.58 0.92 -6.57
C VAL A 71 4.67 0.69 -8.08
N ARG A 72 4.47 -0.56 -8.52
CA ARG A 72 4.41 -0.95 -9.95
C ARG A 72 3.00 -0.98 -10.49
N GLY A 73 2.01 -1.09 -9.61
CA GLY A 73 0.60 -1.06 -9.94
C GLY A 73 -0.24 -0.90 -8.68
N GLN A 74 -1.50 -0.52 -8.87
CA GLN A 74 -2.49 -0.44 -7.81
C GLN A 74 -3.85 -0.88 -8.33
N THR A 75 -4.62 -1.56 -7.49
CA THR A 75 -6.01 -1.92 -7.77
C THR A 75 -6.89 -1.51 -6.61
N VAL A 76 -8.12 -1.11 -6.91
CA VAL A 76 -9.13 -0.81 -5.90
C VAL A 76 -10.28 -1.77 -6.08
N SER A 77 -10.66 -2.44 -5.00
CA SER A 77 -11.86 -3.27 -4.94
C SER A 77 -12.88 -2.60 -4.04
N GLU A 78 -14.09 -2.44 -4.56
CA GLU A 78 -15.23 -2.06 -3.73
C GLU A 78 -15.55 -3.22 -2.78
N LEU A 79 -15.75 -2.91 -1.51
CA LEU A 79 -16.30 -3.90 -0.59
C LEU A 79 -17.76 -4.11 -0.98
N VAL A 80 -18.04 -5.24 -1.63
CA VAL A 80 -19.42 -5.69 -1.87
C VAL A 80 -20.10 -5.76 -0.51
N LYS A 81 -21.04 -4.84 -0.25
CA LYS A 81 -21.94 -4.95 0.89
C LYS A 81 -22.70 -6.26 0.70
N VAL A 82 -22.34 -7.30 1.47
CA VAL A 82 -23.20 -8.48 1.60
C VAL A 82 -24.42 -8.01 2.38
N THR A 83 -25.43 -7.52 1.66
CA THR A 83 -26.78 -7.36 2.20
C THR A 83 -27.31 -8.77 2.47
N ARG A 84 -27.30 -9.18 3.75
CA ARG A 84 -28.20 -10.26 4.17
C ARG A 84 -29.62 -9.74 3.90
N LYS A 85 -30.28 -10.33 2.91
CA LYS A 85 -31.73 -10.20 2.73
C LYS A 85 -32.43 -10.82 3.92
#